data_AF-A0AAU7JU50-F1
#
_entry.id   AF-A0AAU7JU50-F1
#
_cell.length_a   1.000
_cell.length_b   1.000
_cell.length_c   1.000
_cell.angle_alpha   90.00
_cell.angle_beta   90.00
_cell.angle_gamma   90.00
#
_symmetry.space_group_name_H-M   'P 1'
#
loop_
_entity.id
_entity.type
_entity.pdbx_description
1 polymer ?
#
loop_
_entity_poly.entity_id
_entity_poly.type
_entity_poly.pdbx_seq_one_letter_code
_entity_poly.pdbx_strand_id
1 'polypeptide(L)'
;MSVGTSTTRPSFAAILTGAQDSPTSGVAANDDVHLDAFSGTDDEKLTAAIDIARVSSPRRAIRLSARDHRFTQSRTTFSGMRILGPEQGLRGAGPVGTTAPQAPGRCTVTLDCGTGAASWLVGTATTYNVMVAGITFTSTNAATQFYHHPSSAGTCYGATLDTLSFHGFKHVLGTPVEPFSMTQVTTKGSWRCMGARDTQFTLRGCDNTLWVSGDLHHGSARTGRGTFLMRFSHLAKTTVRHLFLTTRSGARAILVEGPALRHGGLDISDCVVEGRHLDDPATGALIVVQGGGVSFTNTTLNFGTPRPTDFSDGTDTALIMVKGGTAQITNTWTCRATGPSESVPVIAVSGGAAYVSRVMGTGEAGQARGARTGGTLVADETLMVACA
;
A
#
# COMPACT_ATOMS: atom_id res chain seq x y z
N MET A 1 -41.16 -34.98 91.11
CA MET A 1 -41.54 -35.64 89.84
C MET A 1 -40.25 -35.92 89.08
N SER A 2 -39.78 -37.17 89.13
CA SER A 2 -39.83 -38.15 88.02
C SER A 2 -38.57 -38.04 87.14
N VAL A 3 -37.57 -38.93 87.30
CA VAL A 3 -37.23 -40.10 86.44
C VAL A 3 -36.74 -39.64 85.05
N GLY A 4 -35.65 -40.09 84.43
CA GLY A 4 -34.65 -41.13 84.69
C GLY A 4 -33.83 -41.39 83.41
N THR A 5 -32.79 -42.23 83.55
CA THR A 5 -32.15 -43.13 82.55
C THR A 5 -31.45 -42.61 81.27
N SER A 6 -30.15 -42.96 81.18
CA SER A 6 -29.44 -43.71 80.11
C SER A 6 -29.47 -43.22 78.65
N THR A 7 -28.31 -43.19 77.98
CA THR A 7 -27.85 -44.18 76.95
C THR A 7 -26.74 -43.59 76.03
N THR A 8 -25.66 -44.34 75.82
CA THR A 8 -24.54 -44.10 74.86
C THR A 8 -24.83 -44.61 73.45
N ARG A 9 -24.35 -43.90 72.39
CA ARG A 9 -23.80 -44.37 71.05
C ARG A 9 -24.00 -43.31 69.93
N PRO A 10 -23.41 -43.43 68.71
CA PRO A 10 -21.99 -43.50 68.31
C PRO A 10 -21.65 -42.60 67.07
N SER A 11 -20.44 -42.79 66.53
CA SER A 11 -19.82 -42.30 65.28
C SER A 11 -20.66 -42.39 63.98
N PHE A 12 -20.34 -41.57 62.96
CA PHE A 12 -19.83 -41.99 61.64
C PHE A 12 -19.40 -40.80 60.75
N ALA A 13 -18.42 -41.06 59.87
CA ALA A 13 -17.65 -40.15 59.03
C ALA A 13 -18.33 -39.78 57.69
N ALA A 14 -17.88 -38.67 57.08
CA ALA A 14 -17.88 -38.49 55.63
C ALA A 14 -16.67 -37.63 55.20
N ILE A 15 -15.83 -38.22 54.35
CA ILE A 15 -14.66 -37.62 53.69
C ILE A 15 -15.18 -36.82 52.48
N LEU A 16 -14.81 -35.54 52.36
CA LEU A 16 -14.99 -34.77 51.12
C LEU A 16 -13.62 -34.33 50.58
N THR A 17 -13.21 -34.98 49.50
CA THR A 17 -12.08 -34.61 48.65
C THR A 17 -12.43 -33.38 47.82
N GLY A 18 -11.75 -32.27 48.05
CA GLY A 18 -11.78 -31.09 47.19
C GLY A 18 -10.36 -30.57 46.97
N ALA A 19 -9.71 -31.05 45.92
CA ALA A 19 -8.45 -30.48 45.44
C ALA A 19 -8.77 -29.20 44.66
N GLN A 20 -8.21 -28.08 45.14
CA GLN A 20 -8.23 -26.78 44.49
C GLN A 20 -7.20 -26.81 43.35
N ASP A 21 -7.67 -27.03 42.12
CA ASP A 21 -6.87 -26.79 40.93
C ASP A 21 -6.84 -25.28 40.65
N SER A 22 -5.62 -24.75 40.61
CA SER A 22 -5.33 -23.38 40.19
C SER A 22 -5.62 -23.24 38.70
N PRO A 23 -6.35 -22.22 38.22
CA PRO A 23 -6.56 -22.05 36.80
C PRO A 23 -5.23 -21.63 36.16
N THR A 24 -4.62 -22.57 35.46
CA THR A 24 -3.61 -22.31 34.43
C THR A 24 -4.13 -21.22 33.51
N SER A 25 -3.35 -20.14 33.37
CA SER A 25 -3.57 -19.10 32.36
C SER A 25 -3.73 -19.74 30.99
N GLY A 26 -4.97 -19.72 30.48
CA GLY A 26 -5.27 -20.11 29.11
C GLY A 26 -4.63 -19.12 28.15
N VAL A 27 -3.41 -19.40 27.73
CA VAL A 27 -2.93 -18.96 26.42
C VAL A 27 -3.87 -19.63 25.43
N ALA A 28 -4.77 -18.84 24.82
CA ALA A 28 -5.61 -19.33 23.74
C ALA A 28 -4.68 -19.98 22.71
N ALA A 29 -4.81 -21.29 22.49
CA ALA A 29 -4.12 -21.96 21.40
C ALA A 29 -4.40 -21.16 20.12
N ASN A 30 -3.36 -20.91 19.32
CA ASN A 30 -3.47 -20.28 18.02
C ASN A 30 -4.37 -21.15 17.12
N ASP A 31 -5.68 -20.96 17.24
CA ASP A 31 -6.70 -21.68 16.48
C ASP A 31 -6.81 -21.05 15.09
N ASP A 32 -5.71 -21.02 14.35
CA ASP A 32 -5.75 -20.63 12.94
C ASP A 32 -6.37 -21.76 12.11
N VAL A 33 -6.94 -21.41 10.96
CA VAL A 33 -7.39 -22.35 9.94
C VAL A 33 -6.20 -22.60 9.00
N HIS A 34 -5.50 -23.72 9.18
CA HIS A 34 -4.37 -24.07 8.33
C HIS A 34 -4.86 -24.50 6.94
N LEU A 35 -4.39 -23.81 5.89
CA LEU A 35 -4.81 -24.09 4.51
C LEU A 35 -4.55 -25.55 4.09
N ASP A 36 -3.40 -26.10 4.51
CA ASP A 36 -2.99 -27.46 4.13
C ASP A 36 -3.65 -28.58 4.96
N ALA A 37 -4.55 -28.25 5.88
CA ALA A 37 -5.42 -29.23 6.52
C ALA A 37 -6.54 -29.74 5.60
N PHE A 38 -6.80 -29.03 4.49
CA PHE A 38 -7.81 -29.40 3.51
C PHE A 38 -7.18 -30.15 2.32
N SER A 39 -7.96 -31.03 1.69
CA SER A 39 -7.56 -31.75 0.47
C SER A 39 -7.93 -30.97 -0.80
N GLY A 40 -7.36 -31.37 -1.94
CA GLY A 40 -7.65 -30.79 -3.26
C GLY A 40 -6.62 -29.75 -3.71
N THR A 41 -7.01 -28.98 -4.73
CA THR A 41 -6.25 -27.84 -5.25
C THR A 41 -6.21 -26.70 -4.24
N ASP A 42 -5.23 -25.79 -4.39
CA ASP A 42 -5.11 -24.63 -3.50
C ASP A 42 -6.37 -23.74 -3.50
N ASP A 43 -7.05 -23.60 -4.63
CA ASP A 43 -8.34 -22.90 -4.71
C ASP A 43 -9.45 -23.62 -3.91
N GLU A 44 -9.56 -24.94 -3.98
CA GLU A 44 -10.52 -25.73 -3.20
C GLU A 44 -10.21 -25.63 -1.69
N LYS A 45 -8.94 -25.75 -1.31
CA LYS A 45 -8.48 -25.57 0.06
C LYS A 45 -8.83 -24.19 0.60
N LEU A 46 -8.59 -23.13 -0.19
CA LEU A 46 -8.86 -21.76 0.22
C LEU A 46 -10.36 -21.50 0.36
N THR A 47 -11.18 -22.10 -0.52
CA THR A 47 -12.64 -22.04 -0.42
C THR A 47 -13.11 -22.65 0.90
N ALA A 48 -12.69 -23.88 1.20
CA ALA A 48 -13.04 -24.55 2.44
C ALA A 48 -12.55 -23.78 3.69
N ALA A 49 -11.33 -23.26 3.66
CA ALA A 49 -10.78 -22.44 4.73
C ALA A 49 -11.57 -21.14 4.95
N ILE A 50 -11.98 -20.47 3.88
CA ILE A 50 -12.82 -19.26 3.92
C ILE A 50 -14.17 -19.57 4.54
N ASP A 51 -14.81 -20.67 4.17
CA ASP A 51 -16.12 -21.05 4.72
C ASP A 51 -16.05 -21.27 6.23
N ILE A 52 -15.02 -21.97 6.73
CA ILE A 52 -14.79 -22.14 8.17
C ILE A 52 -14.51 -20.80 8.85
N ALA A 53 -13.59 -19.99 8.31
CA ALA A 53 -13.23 -18.71 8.89
C ALA A 53 -14.44 -17.75 8.96
N ARG A 54 -15.31 -17.76 7.93
CA ARG A 54 -16.52 -16.92 7.82
C ARG A 54 -17.62 -17.29 8.81
N VAL A 55 -17.63 -18.49 9.40
CA VAL A 55 -18.64 -18.86 10.40
C VAL A 55 -18.07 -18.92 11.82
N SER A 56 -16.74 -18.89 11.97
CA SER A 56 -16.07 -18.91 13.28
C SER A 56 -16.33 -17.65 14.12
N SER A 57 -16.36 -17.83 15.44
CA SER A 57 -16.48 -16.77 16.46
C SER A 57 -15.54 -17.07 17.64
N PRO A 58 -14.45 -16.31 17.85
CA PRO A 58 -14.01 -15.19 17.03
C PRO A 58 -13.60 -15.62 15.61
N ARG A 59 -13.56 -14.66 14.67
CA ARG A 59 -13.11 -14.91 13.29
C ARG A 59 -11.68 -15.44 13.30
N ARG A 60 -11.48 -16.70 12.92
CA ARG A 60 -10.17 -17.35 12.84
C ARG A 60 -9.40 -16.87 11.60
N ALA A 61 -8.08 -16.75 11.71
CA ALA A 61 -7.25 -16.42 10.56
C ALA A 61 -6.97 -17.66 9.71
N ILE A 62 -6.87 -17.48 8.39
CA ILE A 62 -6.43 -18.51 7.46
C ILE A 62 -4.90 -18.42 7.37
N ARG A 63 -4.21 -19.51 7.70
CA ARG A 63 -2.75 -19.56 7.72
C ARG A 63 -2.23 -20.33 6.51
N LEU A 64 -1.42 -19.65 5.70
CA LEU A 64 -0.69 -20.24 4.59
C LEU A 64 0.59 -20.90 5.12
N SER A 65 0.90 -22.09 4.61
CA SER A 65 2.16 -22.79 4.88
C SER A 65 3.32 -22.19 4.06
N ALA A 66 4.55 -22.44 4.51
CA ALA A 66 5.78 -22.01 3.86
C ALA A 66 6.11 -22.84 2.60
N ARG A 67 5.25 -22.75 1.59
CA ARG A 67 5.44 -23.32 0.26
C ARG A 67 4.94 -22.35 -0.80
N ASP A 68 5.11 -22.75 -2.06
CA ASP A 68 4.47 -22.09 -3.18
C ASP A 68 3.01 -22.53 -3.28
N HIS A 69 2.11 -21.55 -3.40
CA HIS A 69 0.67 -21.73 -3.60
C HIS A 69 0.26 -21.16 -4.96
N ARG A 70 -0.84 -21.66 -5.53
CA ARG A 70 -1.44 -21.08 -6.74
C ARG A 70 -2.93 -20.89 -6.58
N PHE A 71 -3.40 -19.64 -6.72
CA PHE A 71 -4.83 -19.32 -6.76
C PHE A 71 -5.18 -18.65 -8.07
N THR A 72 -6.28 -19.11 -8.66
CA THR A 72 -6.79 -18.64 -9.96
C THR A 72 -8.20 -18.07 -9.86
N GLN A 73 -8.89 -18.30 -8.74
CA GLN A 73 -10.27 -17.88 -8.54
C GLN A 73 -10.39 -16.63 -7.67
N SER A 74 -11.36 -15.79 -7.99
CA SER A 74 -11.75 -14.64 -7.17
C SER A 74 -12.42 -15.06 -5.86
N ARG A 75 -12.18 -14.29 -4.80
CA ARG A 75 -12.71 -14.48 -3.45
C ARG A 75 -13.38 -13.22 -2.95
N THR A 76 -14.64 -13.33 -2.57
CA THR A 76 -15.36 -12.23 -1.93
C THR A 76 -14.88 -12.03 -0.50
N THR A 77 -14.39 -10.83 -0.19
CA THR A 77 -13.96 -10.48 1.16
C THR A 77 -15.15 -10.31 2.10
N PHE A 78 -14.97 -10.67 3.36
CA PHE A 78 -15.98 -10.51 4.42
C PHE A 78 -15.35 -9.86 5.66
N SER A 79 -16.19 -9.30 6.54
CA SER A 79 -15.72 -8.63 7.75
C SER A 79 -15.01 -9.58 8.71
N GLY A 80 -13.80 -9.19 9.12
CA GLY A 80 -12.90 -9.98 9.96
C GLY A 80 -12.12 -11.06 9.22
N MET A 81 -12.13 -11.07 7.88
CA MET A 81 -11.31 -11.99 7.08
C MET A 81 -9.82 -11.71 7.31
N ARG A 82 -9.05 -12.76 7.65
CA ARG A 82 -7.59 -12.65 7.84
C ARG A 82 -6.90 -13.76 7.07
N ILE A 83 -5.98 -13.42 6.16
CA ILE A 83 -5.10 -14.37 5.45
C ILE A 83 -3.65 -14.02 5.79
N LEU A 84 -2.94 -14.96 6.42
CA LEU A 84 -1.62 -14.72 6.96
C LEU A 84 -0.61 -15.72 6.38
N GLY A 85 0.59 -15.24 6.07
CA GLY A 85 1.74 -16.09 5.79
C GLY A 85 2.16 -16.92 7.03
N PRO A 86 3.17 -17.78 6.89
CA PRO A 86 3.58 -18.73 7.94
C PRO A 86 4.03 -18.02 9.22
N GLU A 87 3.93 -18.71 10.37
CA GLU A 87 4.25 -18.16 11.69
C GLU A 87 5.75 -17.80 11.86
N GLN A 88 6.64 -18.33 11.02
CA GLN A 88 8.10 -18.16 11.14
C GLN A 88 8.60 -16.82 10.62
N GLY A 89 8.23 -15.74 11.32
CA GLY A 89 8.77 -14.40 11.13
C GLY A 89 8.38 -13.78 9.78
N LEU A 90 7.98 -12.51 9.80
CA LEU A 90 7.79 -11.70 8.61
C LEU A 90 9.16 -11.44 7.95
N ARG A 91 9.77 -12.48 7.37
CA ARG A 91 11.04 -12.38 6.66
C ARG A 91 10.73 -11.72 5.33
N GLY A 92 11.17 -10.46 5.20
CA GLY A 92 10.96 -9.65 4.01
C GLY A 92 11.25 -10.46 2.74
N ALA A 93 10.42 -10.25 1.71
CA ALA A 93 10.55 -10.93 0.44
C ALA A 93 11.95 -10.66 -0.15
N GLY A 94 12.85 -11.63 -0.09
CA GLY A 94 14.10 -11.57 -0.82
C GLY A 94 13.86 -11.29 -2.31
N PRO A 95 14.81 -10.65 -3.02
CA PRO A 95 14.65 -10.32 -4.43
C PRO A 95 14.25 -11.58 -5.23
N VAL A 96 13.06 -11.55 -5.83
CA VAL A 96 12.65 -12.55 -6.81
C VAL A 96 13.56 -12.40 -8.02
N GLY A 97 14.28 -13.47 -8.37
CA GLY A 97 15.16 -13.51 -9.54
C GLY A 97 16.65 -13.62 -9.24
N THR A 98 17.08 -13.73 -7.98
CA THR A 98 18.40 -14.29 -7.69
C THR A 98 18.29 -15.81 -7.69
N THR A 99 19.20 -16.50 -8.37
CA THR A 99 19.39 -17.97 -8.32
C THR A 99 19.80 -18.47 -6.93
N ALA A 100 19.76 -17.60 -5.91
CA ALA A 100 19.96 -17.99 -4.53
C ALA A 100 18.79 -18.90 -4.10
N PRO A 101 19.07 -20.01 -3.40
CA PRO A 101 18.02 -20.88 -2.88
C PRO A 101 17.01 -20.04 -2.10
N GLN A 102 15.72 -20.27 -2.37
CA GLN A 102 14.62 -19.64 -1.65
C GLN A 102 14.94 -19.68 -0.16
N ALA A 103 14.99 -18.51 0.49
CA ALA A 103 15.23 -18.49 1.93
C ALA A 103 14.21 -19.40 2.62
N PRO A 104 14.63 -20.37 3.44
CA PRO A 104 13.71 -21.28 4.11
C PRO A 104 12.67 -20.48 4.91
N GLY A 105 11.39 -20.84 4.79
CA GLY A 105 10.28 -20.20 5.49
C GLY A 105 9.46 -19.17 4.68
N ARG A 106 9.69 -19.03 3.37
CA ARG A 106 8.92 -18.12 2.51
C ARG A 106 7.57 -18.72 2.09
N CYS A 107 6.51 -17.91 2.07
CA CYS A 107 5.25 -18.21 1.39
C CYS A 107 5.14 -17.37 0.12
N THR A 108 5.11 -18.04 -1.03
CA THR A 108 4.87 -17.42 -2.33
C THR A 108 3.50 -17.84 -2.83
N VAL A 109 2.70 -16.88 -3.28
CA VAL A 109 1.39 -17.12 -3.85
C VAL A 109 1.39 -16.63 -5.29
N THR A 110 1.28 -17.55 -6.23
CA THR A 110 1.02 -17.20 -7.63
C THR A 110 -0.46 -16.93 -7.82
N LEU A 111 -0.79 -15.71 -8.22
CA LEU A 111 -2.12 -15.28 -8.60
C LEU A 111 -2.19 -15.13 -10.12
N ASP A 112 -3.10 -15.87 -10.75
CA ASP A 112 -3.40 -15.74 -12.17
C ASP A 112 -4.89 -15.51 -12.37
N CYS A 113 -5.36 -14.38 -11.84
CA CYS A 113 -6.72 -13.90 -11.99
C CYS A 113 -6.78 -12.68 -12.93
N GLY A 114 -7.96 -12.10 -13.11
CA GLY A 114 -8.16 -10.88 -13.88
C GLY A 114 -8.07 -9.61 -13.02
N THR A 115 -8.76 -8.56 -13.49
CA THR A 115 -8.91 -7.25 -12.83
C THR A 115 -10.38 -6.97 -12.49
N GLY A 116 -10.64 -5.95 -11.67
CA GLY A 116 -12.00 -5.55 -11.32
C GLY A 116 -12.71 -6.66 -10.54
N ALA A 117 -13.93 -7.02 -10.94
CA ALA A 117 -14.68 -8.13 -10.34
C ALA A 117 -13.99 -9.51 -10.49
N ALA A 118 -12.98 -9.63 -11.36
CA ALA A 118 -12.16 -10.84 -11.51
C ALA A 118 -10.81 -10.78 -10.77
N SER A 119 -10.62 -9.80 -9.87
CA SER A 119 -9.44 -9.72 -8.98
C SER A 119 -9.41 -10.88 -7.98
N TRP A 120 -8.26 -11.14 -7.36
CA TRP A 120 -8.17 -12.22 -6.38
C TRP A 120 -9.06 -11.98 -5.18
N LEU A 121 -8.98 -10.79 -4.57
CA LEU A 121 -9.92 -10.33 -3.55
C LEU A 121 -10.89 -9.31 -4.14
N VAL A 122 -12.17 -9.44 -3.80
CA VAL A 122 -13.24 -8.54 -4.25
C VAL A 122 -14.15 -8.13 -3.10
N GLY A 123 -14.30 -6.82 -2.88
CA GLY A 123 -15.32 -6.25 -2.00
C GLY A 123 -16.65 -6.07 -2.74
N THR A 124 -17.74 -6.60 -2.17
CA THR A 124 -19.10 -6.46 -2.71
C THR A 124 -20.06 -5.72 -1.76
N ALA A 125 -19.56 -5.37 -0.58
CA ALA A 125 -20.21 -4.59 0.47
C ALA A 125 -19.09 -3.92 1.29
N THR A 126 -19.43 -2.95 2.14
CA THR A 126 -18.48 -2.45 3.15
C THR A 126 -18.01 -3.62 4.03
N THR A 127 -16.70 -3.81 4.09
CA THR A 127 -16.07 -4.87 4.90
C THR A 127 -15.20 -4.26 5.97
N TYR A 128 -15.23 -4.83 7.18
CA TYR A 128 -14.47 -4.34 8.33
C TYR A 128 -13.32 -5.27 8.66
N ASN A 129 -12.18 -4.72 9.10
CA ASN A 129 -11.08 -5.47 9.73
C ASN A 129 -10.54 -6.63 8.88
N VAL A 130 -10.38 -6.40 7.57
CA VAL A 130 -9.70 -7.36 6.68
C VAL A 130 -8.20 -7.30 6.92
N MET A 131 -7.52 -8.44 7.00
CA MET A 131 -6.06 -8.50 7.15
C MET A 131 -5.42 -9.42 6.13
N VAL A 132 -4.36 -8.95 5.48
CA VAL A 132 -3.46 -9.78 4.67
C VAL A 132 -2.03 -9.47 5.07
N ALA A 133 -1.24 -10.48 5.46
CA ALA A 133 0.09 -10.23 6.00
C ALA A 133 1.12 -11.29 5.64
N GLY A 134 2.37 -10.86 5.40
CA GLY A 134 3.54 -11.74 5.34
C GLY A 134 3.59 -12.67 4.13
N ILE A 135 3.08 -12.22 2.98
CA ILE A 135 2.97 -13.05 1.76
C ILE A 135 3.68 -12.35 0.59
N THR A 136 4.46 -13.12 -0.16
CA THR A 136 4.91 -12.71 -1.49
C THR A 136 3.89 -13.16 -2.53
N PHE A 137 3.37 -12.23 -3.31
CA PHE A 137 2.52 -12.50 -4.45
C PHE A 137 3.29 -12.35 -5.78
N THR A 138 3.07 -13.29 -6.69
CA THR A 138 3.60 -13.28 -8.06
C THR A 138 2.45 -13.42 -9.04
N SER A 139 2.55 -12.77 -10.21
CA SER A 139 1.62 -12.97 -11.33
C SER A 139 2.39 -13.39 -12.57
N THR A 140 1.84 -14.36 -13.32
CA THR A 140 2.45 -14.84 -14.57
C THR A 140 1.72 -14.34 -15.82
N ASN A 141 0.51 -13.79 -15.68
CA ASN A 141 -0.38 -13.45 -16.80
C ASN A 141 -0.46 -11.96 -17.16
N ALA A 142 0.32 -11.10 -16.49
CA ALA A 142 0.36 -9.63 -16.69
C ALA A 142 -1.00 -8.90 -16.59
N ALA A 143 -2.06 -9.58 -16.15
CA ALA A 143 -3.43 -9.08 -16.04
C ALA A 143 -3.97 -9.15 -14.61
N THR A 144 -3.21 -9.70 -13.68
CA THR A 144 -3.67 -9.95 -12.31
C THR A 144 -3.83 -8.66 -11.51
N GLN A 145 -4.92 -8.59 -10.76
CA GLN A 145 -5.15 -7.64 -9.68
C GLN A 145 -5.28 -8.34 -8.32
N PHE A 146 -4.59 -7.82 -7.31
CA PHE A 146 -4.65 -8.36 -5.94
C PHE A 146 -5.99 -8.08 -5.26
N TYR A 147 -6.38 -6.81 -5.09
CA TYR A 147 -7.62 -6.46 -4.39
C TYR A 147 -8.38 -5.33 -5.11
N HIS A 148 -9.65 -5.60 -5.40
CA HIS A 148 -10.61 -4.65 -5.91
C HIS A 148 -11.74 -4.41 -4.89
N HIS A 149 -11.94 -3.16 -4.52
CA HIS A 149 -13.01 -2.73 -3.63
C HIS A 149 -13.55 -1.38 -4.14
N PRO A 150 -14.42 -1.37 -5.15
CA PRO A 150 -14.89 -0.15 -5.77
C PRO A 150 -15.83 0.59 -4.83
N SER A 151 -15.94 1.92 -4.97
CA SER A 151 -16.84 2.70 -4.12
C SER A 151 -18.32 2.34 -4.28
N SER A 152 -18.71 1.79 -5.44
CA SER A 152 -20.06 1.26 -5.69
C SER A 152 -20.40 0.06 -4.80
N ALA A 153 -19.39 -0.67 -4.31
CA ALA A 153 -19.54 -1.77 -3.36
C ALA A 153 -19.46 -1.32 -1.89
N GLY A 154 -19.02 -0.08 -1.60
CA GLY A 154 -18.77 0.41 -0.24
C GLY A 154 -17.31 0.77 0.00
N THR A 155 -16.80 0.49 1.21
CA THR A 155 -15.41 0.77 1.59
C THR A 155 -14.77 -0.39 2.34
N CYS A 156 -13.48 -0.59 2.11
CA CYS A 156 -12.64 -1.44 2.95
C CYS A 156 -12.29 -0.65 4.21
N TYR A 157 -12.94 -0.98 5.33
CA TYR A 157 -12.86 -0.23 6.58
C TYR A 157 -11.94 -0.91 7.60
N GLY A 158 -11.00 -0.16 8.17
CA GLY A 158 -10.17 -0.68 9.28
C GLY A 158 -9.26 -1.84 8.89
N ALA A 159 -8.94 -2.00 7.60
CA ALA A 159 -8.10 -3.11 7.13
C ALA A 159 -6.62 -2.90 7.48
N THR A 160 -5.90 -4.00 7.66
CA THR A 160 -4.44 -4.01 7.85
C THR A 160 -3.78 -4.85 6.77
N LEU A 161 -2.91 -4.23 5.98
CA LEU A 161 -2.09 -4.93 4.99
C LEU A 161 -0.62 -4.81 5.41
N ASP A 162 0.03 -5.94 5.70
CA ASP A 162 1.30 -5.95 6.43
C ASP A 162 2.38 -6.76 5.71
N THR A 163 3.51 -6.13 5.40
CA THR A 163 4.71 -6.78 4.84
C THR A 163 4.37 -7.66 3.63
N LEU A 164 3.92 -7.01 2.54
CA LEU A 164 3.49 -7.68 1.32
C LEU A 164 4.44 -7.41 0.16
N SER A 165 4.57 -8.36 -0.76
CA SER A 165 5.35 -8.14 -1.98
C SER A 165 4.57 -8.56 -3.22
N PHE A 166 4.72 -7.83 -4.30
CA PHE A 166 3.98 -8.00 -5.55
C PHE A 166 4.94 -7.97 -6.72
N HIS A 167 4.93 -9.04 -7.52
CA HIS A 167 5.79 -9.16 -8.70
C HIS A 167 4.96 -9.41 -9.95
N GLY A 168 5.09 -8.54 -10.96
CA GLY A 168 4.44 -8.71 -12.26
C GLY A 168 2.95 -8.38 -12.32
N PHE A 169 2.39 -7.77 -11.26
CA PHE A 169 0.98 -7.39 -11.18
C PHE A 169 0.66 -6.23 -12.11
N LYS A 170 -0.54 -6.27 -12.71
CA LYS A 170 -1.11 -5.12 -13.41
C LYS A 170 -1.59 -4.07 -12.41
N HIS A 171 -2.38 -4.51 -11.43
CA HIS A 171 -2.89 -3.69 -10.36
C HIS A 171 -2.68 -4.39 -9.00
N VAL A 172 -2.44 -3.64 -7.94
CA VAL A 172 -2.39 -4.16 -6.56
C VAL A 172 -3.66 -3.75 -5.83
N LEU A 173 -3.92 -2.45 -5.71
CA LEU A 173 -5.12 -1.91 -5.08
C LEU A 173 -5.86 -0.99 -6.06
N GLY A 174 -7.07 -1.41 -6.45
CA GLY A 174 -7.92 -0.63 -7.36
C GLY A 174 -7.45 -0.62 -8.80
N THR A 175 -8.25 -0.05 -9.70
CA THR A 175 -7.88 0.19 -11.11
C THR A 175 -7.94 1.68 -11.40
N PRO A 176 -7.32 2.18 -12.50
CA PRO A 176 -7.43 3.58 -12.89
C PRO A 176 -8.88 4.08 -13.07
N VAL A 177 -9.83 3.20 -13.39
CA VAL A 177 -11.24 3.56 -13.57
C VAL A 177 -12.01 3.44 -12.25
N GLU A 178 -11.63 2.48 -11.40
CA GLU A 178 -12.30 2.18 -10.14
C GLU A 178 -11.28 2.12 -8.99
N PRO A 179 -10.97 3.28 -8.37
CA PRO A 179 -10.03 3.34 -7.26
C PRO A 179 -10.48 2.45 -6.09
N PHE A 180 -9.50 1.89 -5.37
CA PHE A 180 -9.71 1.14 -4.14
C PHE A 180 -10.26 2.05 -3.05
N SER A 181 -11.51 1.80 -2.66
CA SER A 181 -12.24 2.54 -1.65
C SER A 181 -11.84 2.07 -0.27
N MET A 182 -11.19 2.95 0.50
CA MET A 182 -10.64 2.61 1.81
C MET A 182 -10.82 3.70 2.86
N THR A 183 -11.11 3.27 4.08
CA THR A 183 -11.26 4.15 5.24
C THR A 183 -10.59 3.53 6.45
N GLN A 184 -9.78 4.30 7.19
CA GLN A 184 -9.04 3.78 8.35
C GLN A 184 -8.14 2.57 8.02
N VAL A 185 -7.65 2.48 6.79
CA VAL A 185 -6.76 1.40 6.39
C VAL A 185 -5.33 1.72 6.79
N THR A 186 -4.64 0.71 7.31
CA THR A 186 -3.22 0.75 7.64
C THR A 186 -2.44 -0.17 6.72
N THR A 187 -1.44 0.37 6.02
CA THR A 187 -0.37 -0.44 5.43
C THR A 187 0.88 -0.30 6.29
N LYS A 188 1.50 -1.42 6.65
CA LYS A 188 2.69 -1.44 7.51
C LYS A 188 3.69 -2.50 7.10
N GLY A 189 4.86 -2.47 7.74
CA GLY A 189 5.99 -3.32 7.38
C GLY A 189 6.54 -2.97 6.00
N SER A 190 7.50 -3.77 5.52
CA SER A 190 8.19 -3.48 4.26
C SER A 190 7.47 -4.06 3.07
N TRP A 191 7.17 -3.21 2.10
CA TRP A 191 6.52 -3.58 0.85
C TRP A 191 7.48 -3.52 -0.34
N ARG A 192 7.34 -4.48 -1.25
CA ARG A 192 8.10 -4.51 -2.52
C ARG A 192 7.18 -4.75 -3.70
N CYS A 193 7.12 -3.81 -4.63
CA CYS A 193 6.28 -3.85 -5.81
C CYS A 193 7.16 -3.73 -7.05
N MET A 194 7.41 -4.86 -7.71
CA MET A 194 8.37 -4.95 -8.81
C MET A 194 7.70 -5.33 -10.12
N GLY A 195 8.18 -4.72 -11.21
CA GLY A 195 7.72 -5.06 -12.54
C GLY A 195 6.26 -4.68 -12.76
N ALA A 196 5.86 -3.49 -12.29
CA ALA A 196 4.54 -2.92 -12.56
C ALA A 196 4.21 -3.02 -14.05
N ARG A 197 3.00 -3.45 -14.42
CA ARG A 197 2.54 -3.47 -15.83
C ARG A 197 1.68 -2.26 -16.18
N ASP A 198 1.13 -1.61 -15.16
CA ASP A 198 0.27 -0.43 -15.23
C ASP A 198 0.31 0.28 -13.85
N THR A 199 -0.63 1.18 -13.58
CA THR A 199 -0.81 1.84 -12.28
C THR A 199 -1.20 0.81 -11.22
N GLN A 200 -0.27 0.47 -10.32
CA GLN A 200 -0.48 -0.58 -9.33
C GLN A 200 -1.34 -0.13 -8.15
N PHE A 201 -1.28 1.15 -7.80
CA PHE A 201 -2.07 1.69 -6.70
C PHE A 201 -2.95 2.81 -7.22
N THR A 202 -4.27 2.61 -7.23
CA THR A 202 -5.24 3.69 -7.43
C THR A 202 -6.15 3.72 -6.20
N LEU A 203 -5.97 4.72 -5.35
CA LEU A 203 -6.50 4.75 -3.99
C LEU A 203 -7.46 5.93 -3.79
N ARG A 204 -8.54 5.72 -3.03
CA ARG A 204 -9.51 6.75 -2.63
C ARG A 204 -9.98 6.57 -1.19
N GLY A 205 -10.56 7.61 -0.61
CA GLY A 205 -11.23 7.54 0.70
C GLY A 205 -10.56 8.42 1.75
N CYS A 206 -10.52 8.00 3.01
CA CYS A 206 -10.03 8.87 4.08
C CYS A 206 -9.49 8.19 5.34
N ASP A 207 -8.80 8.97 6.17
CA ASP A 207 -8.35 8.57 7.51
C ASP A 207 -7.35 7.39 7.48
N ASN A 208 -6.54 7.27 6.43
CA ASN A 208 -5.64 6.14 6.23
C ASN A 208 -4.20 6.46 6.70
N THR A 209 -3.48 5.41 7.10
CA THR A 209 -2.07 5.46 7.49
C THR A 209 -1.28 4.51 6.62
N LEU A 210 -0.64 5.04 5.58
CA LEU A 210 -0.03 4.23 4.53
C LEU A 210 1.50 4.24 4.64
N TRP A 211 2.08 3.08 4.94
CA TRP A 211 3.52 2.85 5.06
C TRP A 211 4.26 3.72 6.10
N VAL A 212 3.52 4.36 7.01
CA VAL A 212 4.10 5.14 8.12
C VAL A 212 4.95 4.27 9.04
N SER A 213 4.49 3.05 9.32
CA SER A 213 5.24 2.06 10.10
C SER A 213 5.86 1.00 9.19
N GLY A 214 6.57 1.44 8.15
CA GLY A 214 7.15 0.58 7.13
C GLY A 214 7.81 1.37 6.01
N ASP A 215 7.93 0.74 4.85
CA ASP A 215 8.39 1.36 3.60
C ASP A 215 7.72 0.72 2.38
N LEU A 216 7.73 1.42 1.24
CA LEU A 216 7.31 0.88 -0.05
C LEU A 216 8.41 1.07 -1.09
N HIS A 217 8.98 -0.03 -1.58
CA HIS A 217 9.88 -0.05 -2.72
C HIS A 217 9.07 -0.40 -3.96
N HIS A 218 8.92 0.54 -4.90
CA HIS A 218 8.08 0.37 -6.07
C HIS A 218 8.82 0.77 -7.36
N GLY A 219 9.09 -0.23 -8.20
CA GLY A 219 9.71 -0.02 -9.50
C GLY A 219 8.75 -0.33 -10.65
N SER A 220 8.70 0.54 -11.65
CA SER A 220 8.01 0.24 -12.90
C SER A 220 8.72 -0.90 -13.65
N ALA A 221 7.98 -1.73 -14.39
CA ALA A 221 8.59 -2.39 -15.55
C ALA A 221 8.85 -1.33 -16.64
N ARG A 222 9.20 -1.75 -17.85
CA ARG A 222 8.92 -0.94 -19.04
C ARG A 222 7.39 -0.83 -19.19
N THR A 223 6.76 0.04 -18.41
CA THR A 223 5.31 0.29 -18.45
C THR A 223 4.96 1.18 -19.63
N GLY A 224 3.67 1.19 -20.00
CA GLY A 224 3.16 2.06 -21.04
C GLY A 224 3.43 3.54 -20.73
N ARG A 225 3.66 4.32 -21.78
CA ARG A 225 3.95 5.76 -21.71
C ARG A 225 2.87 6.51 -20.93
N GLY A 226 3.26 7.49 -20.11
CA GLY A 226 2.36 8.38 -19.37
C GLY A 226 1.61 7.75 -18.19
N THR A 227 1.82 6.46 -17.92
CA THR A 227 1.24 5.76 -16.76
C THR A 227 1.89 6.22 -15.47
N PHE A 228 1.13 6.19 -14.37
CA PHE A 228 1.63 6.51 -13.04
C PHE A 228 1.87 5.22 -12.26
N LEU A 229 2.84 5.18 -11.36
CA LEU A 229 2.98 4.07 -10.42
C LEU A 229 1.82 4.09 -9.40
N MET A 230 1.52 5.28 -8.90
CA MET A 230 0.52 5.53 -7.87
C MET A 230 -0.39 6.69 -8.25
N ARG A 231 -1.69 6.49 -8.03
CA ARG A 231 -2.74 7.47 -8.22
C ARG A 231 -3.55 7.62 -6.94
N PHE A 232 -3.62 8.83 -6.42
CA PHE A 232 -4.39 9.19 -5.25
C PHE A 232 -5.59 10.03 -5.69
N SER A 233 -6.76 9.40 -5.78
CA SER A 233 -7.98 10.01 -6.31
C SER A 233 -8.97 10.22 -5.17
N HIS A 234 -9.26 11.47 -4.79
CA HIS A 234 -10.17 11.80 -3.68
C HIS A 234 -9.74 11.19 -2.33
N LEU A 235 -8.45 11.26 -2.01
CA LEU A 235 -7.93 10.92 -0.68
C LEU A 235 -7.90 12.15 0.23
N ALA A 236 -8.45 11.99 1.42
CA ALA A 236 -8.47 13.02 2.46
C ALA A 236 -7.93 12.45 3.78
N LYS A 237 -7.38 13.31 4.64
CA LYS A 237 -6.90 12.98 6.00
C LYS A 237 -6.03 11.73 6.01
N THR A 238 -5.18 11.58 5.00
CA THR A 238 -4.40 10.36 4.79
C THR A 238 -2.94 10.72 4.83
N THR A 239 -2.17 9.96 5.61
CA THR A 239 -0.72 10.10 5.69
C THR A 239 -0.07 8.97 4.92
N VAL A 240 0.94 9.30 4.11
CA VAL A 240 1.73 8.38 3.31
C VAL A 240 3.21 8.67 3.56
N ARG A 241 4.01 7.65 3.90
CA ARG A 241 5.44 7.84 4.16
C ARG A 241 6.35 6.79 3.56
N HIS A 242 7.64 7.11 3.49
CA HIS A 242 8.72 6.17 3.16
C HIS A 242 8.52 5.45 1.81
N LEU A 243 8.10 6.22 0.80
CA LEU A 243 7.99 5.72 -0.56
C LEU A 243 9.34 5.81 -1.26
N PHE A 244 9.76 4.73 -1.89
CA PHE A 244 10.89 4.65 -2.81
C PHE A 244 10.36 4.26 -4.19
N LEU A 245 10.12 5.26 -5.03
CA LEU A 245 9.46 5.11 -6.33
C LEU A 245 10.46 5.31 -7.46
N THR A 246 10.73 4.24 -8.23
CA THR A 246 11.64 4.30 -9.39
C THR A 246 10.84 4.12 -10.68
N THR A 247 10.83 5.15 -11.53
CA THR A 247 10.16 5.12 -12.83
C THR A 247 11.14 4.87 -13.98
N ARG A 248 10.63 4.28 -15.07
CA ARG A 248 11.40 3.96 -16.28
C ARG A 248 10.57 4.21 -17.53
N SER A 249 11.24 4.46 -18.66
CA SER A 249 10.67 4.34 -20.01
C SER A 249 9.34 5.09 -20.25
N GLY A 250 9.21 6.33 -19.76
CA GLY A 250 8.00 7.14 -19.97
C GLY A 250 6.94 7.06 -18.85
N ALA A 251 7.22 6.34 -17.76
CA ALA A 251 6.35 6.31 -16.59
C ALA A 251 6.56 7.50 -15.66
N ARG A 252 5.49 7.91 -14.99
CA ARG A 252 5.45 8.90 -13.93
C ARG A 252 5.25 8.22 -12.58
N ALA A 253 5.55 8.88 -11.48
CA ALA A 253 5.46 8.23 -10.18
C ALA A 253 4.09 8.46 -9.53
N ILE A 254 3.73 9.72 -9.30
CA ILE A 254 2.57 10.09 -8.49
C ILE A 254 1.61 10.98 -9.26
N LEU A 255 0.33 10.60 -9.27
CA LEU A 255 -0.79 11.42 -9.68
C LEU A 255 -1.70 11.71 -8.49
N VAL A 256 -1.99 12.98 -8.25
CA VAL A 256 -2.97 13.42 -7.26
C VAL A 256 -4.15 14.08 -7.96
N GLU A 257 -5.35 13.64 -7.61
CA GLU A 257 -6.60 14.11 -8.21
C GLU A 257 -7.72 14.19 -7.17
N GLY A 258 -8.76 14.96 -7.52
CA GLY A 258 -9.96 15.12 -6.72
C GLY A 258 -10.40 16.58 -6.67
N PRO A 259 -11.54 16.89 -6.04
CA PRO A 259 -11.97 18.26 -5.82
C PRO A 259 -10.97 18.97 -4.89
N ALA A 260 -10.83 20.28 -5.04
CA ALA A 260 -10.04 21.08 -4.10
C ALA A 260 -10.60 20.88 -2.68
N LEU A 261 -9.78 20.36 -1.77
CA LEU A 261 -10.15 20.16 -0.37
C LEU A 261 -9.63 21.34 0.45
N ARG A 262 -10.53 22.03 1.15
CA ARG A 262 -10.17 23.17 2.02
C ARG A 262 -9.59 22.73 3.37
N HIS A 263 -9.84 21.49 3.81
CA HIS A 263 -9.37 20.96 5.10
C HIS A 263 -9.07 19.46 5.03
N GLY A 264 -8.00 19.02 5.71
CA GLY A 264 -7.66 17.60 5.89
C GLY A 264 -7.24 16.89 4.60
N GLY A 265 -6.12 17.31 4.01
CA GLY A 265 -5.61 16.77 2.74
C GLY A 265 -4.83 15.45 2.84
N LEU A 266 -4.17 15.10 1.75
CA LEU A 266 -3.20 14.03 1.64
C LEU A 266 -1.83 14.55 2.10
N ASP A 267 -1.17 13.92 3.06
CA ASP A 267 0.20 14.23 3.46
C ASP A 267 1.14 13.11 2.98
N ILE A 268 2.09 13.46 2.13
CA ILE A 268 3.12 12.56 1.60
C ILE A 268 4.46 13.05 2.14
N SER A 269 5.13 12.25 2.95
CA SER A 269 6.39 12.64 3.58
C SER A 269 7.50 11.59 3.48
N ASP A 270 8.75 12.06 3.56
CA ASP A 270 9.95 11.21 3.66
C ASP A 270 10.07 10.22 2.49
N CYS A 271 9.99 10.74 1.26
CA CYS A 271 9.92 9.94 0.03
C CYS A 271 11.12 10.19 -0.89
N VAL A 272 11.48 9.17 -1.67
CA VAL A 272 12.37 9.26 -2.83
C VAL A 272 11.57 8.91 -4.07
N VAL A 273 11.55 9.81 -5.05
CA VAL A 273 10.84 9.65 -6.32
C VAL A 273 11.83 9.92 -7.44
N GLU A 274 12.10 8.93 -8.28
CA GLU A 274 13.27 9.01 -9.15
C GLU A 274 13.17 8.25 -10.47
N GLY A 275 14.03 8.65 -11.41
CA GLY A 275 14.49 7.77 -12.49
C GLY A 275 15.44 6.70 -11.98
N ARG A 276 15.76 5.70 -12.80
CA ARG A 276 16.58 4.56 -12.36
C ARG A 276 18.03 4.95 -12.07
N HIS A 277 18.63 5.77 -12.93
CA HIS A 277 19.96 6.36 -12.78
C HIS A 277 20.15 7.45 -13.83
N LEU A 278 21.32 8.09 -13.82
CA LEU A 278 21.68 9.18 -14.72
C LEU A 278 21.42 8.86 -16.21
N ASP A 279 21.79 7.66 -16.66
CA ASP A 279 21.61 7.19 -18.05
C ASP A 279 20.27 6.48 -18.34
N ASP A 280 19.39 6.29 -17.35
CA ASP A 280 18.01 5.77 -17.51
C ASP A 280 17.06 6.65 -16.68
N PRO A 281 16.94 7.94 -17.03
CA PRO A 281 16.19 8.89 -16.24
C PRO A 281 14.67 8.66 -16.35
N ALA A 282 13.93 9.22 -15.41
CA ALA A 282 12.49 9.32 -15.52
C ALA A 282 12.13 10.29 -16.63
N THR A 283 11.24 9.89 -17.52
CA THR A 283 10.74 10.72 -18.62
C THR A 283 9.43 11.39 -18.21
N GLY A 284 9.39 12.71 -18.26
CA GLY A 284 8.25 13.54 -17.89
C GLY A 284 8.28 13.98 -16.43
N ALA A 285 7.12 14.46 -15.95
CA ALA A 285 6.94 14.84 -14.57
C ALA A 285 6.95 13.60 -13.66
N LEU A 286 7.68 13.67 -12.56
CA LEU A 286 7.64 12.63 -11.52
C LEU A 286 6.32 12.71 -10.74
N ILE A 287 5.86 13.93 -10.47
CA ILE A 287 4.66 14.21 -9.69
C ILE A 287 3.73 15.13 -10.47
N VAL A 288 2.45 14.77 -10.55
CA VAL A 288 1.42 15.61 -11.14
C VAL A 288 0.26 15.77 -10.16
N VAL A 289 -0.08 17.02 -9.84
CA VAL A 289 -1.24 17.40 -9.04
C VAL A 289 -2.28 18.03 -9.95
N GLN A 290 -3.33 17.29 -10.28
CA GLN A 290 -4.45 17.80 -11.10
C GLN A 290 -5.59 18.38 -10.25
N GLY A 291 -5.65 18.01 -8.97
CA GLY A 291 -6.70 18.43 -8.05
C GLY A 291 -6.37 18.03 -6.61
N GLY A 292 -7.36 18.12 -5.72
CA GLY A 292 -7.20 17.74 -4.32
C GLY A 292 -6.52 18.82 -3.45
N GLY A 293 -6.14 18.41 -2.24
CA GLY A 293 -5.23 19.12 -1.36
C GLY A 293 -4.15 18.16 -0.90
N VAL A 294 -2.88 18.45 -1.21
CA VAL A 294 -1.74 17.57 -0.92
C VAL A 294 -0.58 18.34 -0.34
N SER A 295 0.14 17.74 0.61
CA SER A 295 1.44 18.19 1.08
C SER A 295 2.51 17.18 0.70
N PHE A 296 3.64 17.66 0.20
CA PHE A 296 4.86 16.89 -0.03
C PHE A 296 5.94 17.46 0.88
N THR A 297 6.39 16.67 1.86
CA THR A 297 7.39 17.10 2.85
C THR A 297 8.58 16.15 2.87
N ASN A 298 9.81 16.67 2.86
CA ASN A 298 11.03 15.84 2.85
C ASN A 298 11.06 14.87 1.65
N THR A 299 10.82 15.40 0.45
CA THR A 299 10.79 14.62 -0.79
C THR A 299 12.08 14.79 -1.56
N THR A 300 12.69 13.68 -1.98
CA THR A 300 13.84 13.68 -2.89
C THR A 300 13.38 13.34 -4.30
N LEU A 301 13.77 14.16 -5.28
CA LEU A 301 13.50 13.97 -6.70
C LEU A 301 14.81 13.75 -7.45
N ASN A 302 15.09 12.51 -7.87
CA ASN A 302 16.35 12.19 -8.58
C ASN A 302 16.13 11.81 -10.04
N PHE A 303 17.09 12.15 -10.89
CA PHE A 303 17.20 11.67 -12.27
C PHE A 303 15.92 11.90 -13.09
N GLY A 304 15.20 12.99 -12.82
CA GLY A 304 14.02 13.38 -13.57
C GLY A 304 14.38 14.17 -14.83
N THR A 305 13.71 13.87 -15.95
CA THR A 305 13.82 14.61 -17.21
C THR A 305 12.44 15.12 -17.63
N PRO A 306 12.16 16.42 -17.54
CA PRO A 306 10.84 17.00 -17.80
C PRO A 306 10.39 16.80 -19.26
N ARG A 307 11.35 16.84 -20.20
CA ARG A 307 11.11 16.65 -21.63
C ARG A 307 12.30 15.96 -22.27
N PRO A 308 12.28 14.64 -22.49
CA PRO A 308 13.31 14.03 -23.32
C PRO A 308 12.99 14.30 -24.80
N THR A 309 14.02 14.52 -25.60
CA THR A 309 13.93 15.04 -26.98
C THR A 309 13.26 14.09 -27.97
N ASP A 310 13.04 12.84 -27.57
CA ASP A 310 12.43 11.73 -28.31
C ASP A 310 10.93 11.53 -28.02
N PHE A 311 10.28 12.41 -27.25
CA PHE A 311 8.86 12.30 -26.88
C PHE A 311 8.00 13.42 -27.49
N SER A 312 7.19 13.05 -28.50
CA SER A 312 6.32 13.97 -29.25
C SER A 312 5.04 14.39 -28.52
N ASP A 313 4.70 13.75 -27.40
CA ASP A 313 3.56 14.05 -26.51
C ASP A 313 3.97 14.85 -25.26
N GLY A 314 5.23 15.31 -25.20
CA GLY A 314 5.87 16.00 -24.08
C GLY A 314 5.22 17.34 -23.72
N THR A 315 4.10 17.28 -23.02
CA THR A 315 3.43 18.42 -22.37
C THR A 315 3.93 18.65 -20.94
N ASP A 316 4.77 17.75 -20.42
CA ASP A 316 5.37 17.92 -19.10
C ASP A 316 6.51 18.94 -19.17
N THR A 317 6.43 19.95 -18.30
CA THR A 317 7.34 21.10 -18.32
C THR A 317 8.22 21.19 -17.08
N ALA A 318 8.03 20.29 -16.11
CA ALA A 318 8.72 20.32 -14.81
C ALA A 318 8.75 18.92 -14.16
N LEU A 319 9.54 18.78 -13.09
CA LEU A 319 9.56 17.55 -12.27
C LEU A 319 8.28 17.39 -11.45
N ILE A 320 7.75 18.50 -10.93
CA ILE A 320 6.44 18.60 -10.29
C ILE A 320 5.56 19.52 -11.13
N MET A 321 4.38 19.05 -11.52
CA MET A 321 3.38 19.87 -12.18
C MET A 321 2.13 20.04 -11.32
N VAL A 322 1.77 21.29 -11.04
CA VAL A 322 0.52 21.65 -10.37
C VAL A 322 -0.42 22.25 -11.40
N LYS A 323 -1.41 21.46 -11.81
CA LYS A 323 -2.41 21.79 -12.83
C LYS A 323 -3.75 22.19 -12.21
N GLY A 324 -3.98 21.85 -10.94
CA GLY A 324 -5.17 22.20 -10.18
C GLY A 324 -5.01 21.88 -8.68
N GLY A 325 -6.06 22.11 -7.89
CA GLY A 325 -6.05 21.83 -6.45
C GLY A 325 -5.11 22.73 -5.64
N THR A 326 -4.61 22.21 -4.52
CA THR A 326 -3.62 22.88 -3.67
C THR A 326 -2.49 21.92 -3.34
N ALA A 327 -1.25 22.34 -3.60
CA ALA A 327 -0.04 21.61 -3.26
C ALA A 327 0.82 22.43 -2.31
N GLN A 328 1.15 21.88 -1.15
CA GLN A 328 2.22 22.37 -0.31
C GLN A 328 3.47 21.53 -0.58
N ILE A 329 4.60 22.17 -0.86
CA ILE A 329 5.85 21.50 -1.21
C ILE A 329 6.94 22.07 -0.31
N THR A 330 7.46 21.25 0.59
CA THR A 330 8.40 21.67 1.63
C THR A 330 9.58 20.71 1.73
N ASN A 331 10.79 21.23 1.94
CA ASN A 331 12.02 20.44 2.09
C ASN A 331 12.22 19.45 0.94
N THR A 332 12.23 19.96 -0.29
CA THR A 332 12.38 19.12 -1.49
C THR A 332 13.83 19.14 -1.96
N TRP A 333 14.46 17.97 -2.03
CA TRP A 333 15.78 17.81 -2.64
C TRP A 333 15.63 17.42 -4.10
N THR A 334 16.47 17.97 -4.97
CA THR A 334 16.44 17.67 -6.40
C THR A 334 17.83 17.35 -6.92
N CYS A 335 17.90 16.32 -7.75
CA CYS A 335 19.06 15.95 -8.55
C CYS A 335 18.56 15.68 -9.97
N ARG A 336 19.00 16.47 -10.94
CA ARG A 336 18.58 16.30 -12.33
C ARG A 336 19.38 15.19 -13.00
N ALA A 337 18.80 14.59 -14.04
CA ALA A 337 19.59 13.77 -14.95
C ALA A 337 20.55 14.65 -15.77
N THR A 338 21.52 14.05 -16.48
CA THR A 338 22.35 14.78 -17.44
C THR A 338 21.54 15.18 -18.66
N GLY A 339 21.65 16.44 -19.11
CA GLY A 339 21.09 16.90 -20.40
C GLY A 339 19.88 17.84 -20.36
N PRO A 340 18.96 17.80 -19.37
CA PRO A 340 17.97 18.85 -19.19
C PRO A 340 18.63 20.20 -18.94
N SER A 341 18.17 21.23 -19.65
CA SER A 341 18.58 22.61 -19.41
C SER A 341 18.24 23.05 -17.98
N GLU A 342 19.14 23.83 -17.36
CA GLU A 342 18.89 24.53 -16.08
C GLU A 342 17.67 25.46 -16.16
N SER A 343 17.26 25.87 -17.37
CA SER A 343 16.07 26.68 -17.58
C SER A 343 14.76 25.92 -17.33
N VAL A 344 14.79 24.58 -17.29
CA VAL A 344 13.56 23.82 -17.05
C VAL A 344 13.16 23.93 -15.58
N PRO A 345 11.94 24.36 -15.23
CA PRO A 345 11.53 24.44 -13.83
C PRO A 345 11.53 23.08 -13.11
N VAL A 346 11.84 23.09 -11.83
CA VAL A 346 11.55 21.98 -10.91
C VAL A 346 10.03 21.89 -10.69
N ILE A 347 9.38 23.05 -10.56
CA ILE A 347 7.95 23.17 -10.28
C ILE A 347 7.30 24.06 -11.34
N ALA A 348 6.29 23.54 -12.04
CA ALA A 348 5.44 24.33 -12.93
C ALA A 348 4.01 24.39 -12.42
N VAL A 349 3.45 25.59 -12.36
CA VAL A 349 2.06 25.84 -11.99
C VAL A 349 1.30 26.40 -13.20
N SER A 350 0.29 25.67 -13.65
CA SER A 350 -0.61 26.09 -14.73
C SER A 350 -2.06 26.28 -14.27
N GLY A 351 -2.37 25.89 -13.02
CA GLY A 351 -3.68 26.04 -12.38
C GLY A 351 -3.60 25.69 -10.89
N GLY A 352 -4.67 25.93 -10.15
CA GLY A 352 -4.70 25.69 -8.70
C GLY A 352 -3.74 26.61 -7.91
N ALA A 353 -3.20 26.11 -6.81
CA ALA A 353 -2.25 26.80 -5.95
C ALA A 353 -1.09 25.90 -5.51
N ALA A 354 0.13 26.43 -5.56
CA ALA A 354 1.33 25.81 -5.00
C ALA A 354 1.97 26.74 -3.97
N TYR A 355 2.25 26.21 -2.77
CA TYR A 355 3.00 26.87 -1.71
C TYR A 355 4.30 26.12 -1.52
N VAL A 356 5.41 26.76 -1.87
CA VAL A 356 6.72 26.13 -1.98
C VAL A 356 7.68 26.74 -0.96
N SER A 357 8.38 25.87 -0.24
CA SER A 357 9.42 26.27 0.71
C SER A 357 10.59 25.27 0.70
N ARG A 358 11.81 25.79 0.83
CA ARG A 358 13.05 25.01 0.91
C ARG A 358 13.21 23.95 -0.18
N VAL A 359 13.46 24.39 -1.41
CA VAL A 359 13.89 23.54 -2.52
C VAL A 359 15.41 23.60 -2.63
N MET A 360 16.05 22.43 -2.64
CA MET A 360 17.50 22.26 -2.67
C MET A 360 17.89 21.52 -3.95
N GLY A 361 18.99 21.91 -4.58
CA GLY A 361 19.53 21.26 -5.77
C GLY A 361 20.94 20.73 -5.54
N THR A 362 21.25 19.57 -6.10
CA THR A 362 22.63 19.07 -6.23
C THR A 362 23.11 19.25 -7.66
N GLY A 363 24.15 20.07 -7.84
CA GLY A 363 24.97 20.02 -9.06
C GLY A 363 24.83 21.16 -10.07
N GLU A 364 24.14 22.27 -9.78
CA GLU A 364 24.02 23.39 -10.73
C GLU A 364 24.40 24.73 -10.08
N ALA A 365 24.99 25.64 -10.86
CA ALA A 365 25.53 26.93 -10.41
C ALA A 365 24.43 27.97 -10.11
N GLY A 366 23.20 27.53 -9.83
CA GLY A 366 22.04 28.39 -9.69
C GLY A 366 20.92 27.80 -8.84
N GLN A 367 20.05 28.68 -8.37
CA GLN A 367 18.88 28.36 -7.56
C GLN A 367 17.83 27.58 -8.38
N ALA A 368 17.11 26.65 -7.72
CA ALA A 368 16.04 25.89 -8.36
C ALA A 368 14.98 26.82 -8.99
N ARG A 369 14.47 26.47 -10.17
CA ARG A 369 13.51 27.31 -10.91
C ARG A 369 12.05 26.87 -10.72
N GLY A 370 11.17 27.83 -10.54
CA GLY A 370 9.72 27.69 -10.65
C GLY A 370 9.20 28.43 -11.87
N ALA A 371 8.13 27.92 -12.48
CA ALA A 371 7.41 28.60 -13.56
C ALA A 371 5.92 28.68 -13.23
N ARG A 372 5.30 29.81 -13.56
CA ARG A 372 3.86 30.03 -13.41
C ARG A 372 3.28 30.55 -14.71
N THR A 373 2.46 29.73 -15.37
CA THR A 373 1.68 30.12 -16.56
C THR A 373 0.19 30.30 -16.23
N GLY A 374 -0.24 29.88 -15.03
CA GLY A 374 -1.59 30.07 -14.49
C GLY A 374 -1.62 29.72 -13.00
N GLY A 375 -2.78 29.91 -12.36
CA GLY A 375 -2.96 29.61 -10.92
C GLY A 375 -2.11 30.50 -9.99
N THR A 376 -1.85 30.00 -8.79
CA THR A 376 -1.07 30.67 -7.74
C THR A 376 0.22 29.90 -7.46
N LEU A 377 1.37 30.59 -7.47
CA LEU A 377 2.64 30.06 -7.00
C LEU A 377 3.19 31.03 -5.93
N VAL A 378 3.22 30.57 -4.68
CA VAL A 378 3.86 31.28 -3.57
C VAL A 378 5.12 30.51 -3.23
N ALA A 379 6.27 31.15 -3.33
CA ALA A 379 7.56 30.51 -3.12
C ALA A 379 8.44 31.36 -2.19
N ASP A 380 9.28 30.71 -1.40
CA ASP A 380 10.34 31.38 -0.64
C ASP A 380 11.60 31.64 -1.49
N GLU A 381 12.61 32.20 -0.86
CA GLU A 381 13.90 32.54 -1.45
C GLU A 381 14.73 31.35 -1.97
N THR A 382 14.26 30.11 -1.83
CA THR A 382 14.95 28.93 -2.34
C THR A 382 14.48 28.50 -3.73
N LEU A 383 13.39 29.09 -4.25
CA LEU A 383 12.90 28.85 -5.61
C LEU A 383 12.82 30.17 -6.41
N MET A 384 13.62 30.28 -7.47
CA MET A 384 13.57 31.42 -8.37
C MET A 384 12.37 31.29 -9.30
N VAL A 385 11.39 32.19 -9.17
CA VAL A 385 10.19 32.18 -10.00
C VAL A 385 10.43 33.01 -11.26
N ALA A 386 10.45 32.35 -12.42
CA ALA A 386 10.40 33.05 -13.69
C ALA A 386 8.95 33.53 -13.92
N CYS A 387 8.78 34.84 -14.14
CA CYS A 387 7.55 35.35 -14.74
C CYS A 387 7.51 34.87 -16.19
N ALA A 388 6.49 34.09 -16.54
CA ALA A 388 6.20 33.73 -17.92
C ALA A 388 5.49 34.88 -18.64
#